data_AF-A0A377CFR7-F1
#
_entry.id   AF-A0A377CFR7-F1
#
_cell.length_a   1.000
_cell.length_b   1.000
_cell.length_c   1.000
_cell.angle_alpha   90.00
_cell.angle_beta   90.00
_cell.angle_gamma   90.00
#
_symmetry.space_group_name_H-M   'P 1'
#
loop_
_entity.id
_entity.type
_entity.pdbx_description
1 polymer ?
#
loop_
_entity_poly.entity_id
_entity_poly.type
_entity_poly.pdbx_seq_one_letter_code
_entity_poly.pdbx_strand_id
1 'polypeptide(L)'
;MAAFKATLQETRQATLLLHVIDAADVRVQENIEAVNTVLEEIDAHEIPTLLVMNKIDMLEDFEPRIDRDEENKPIRVWLSAQTGAGIPQLFQALTERLSGEVAQQYIASATAGRASEKSFLSASGNRKRVDGGGRQRKSASSYADR
;
A
#
# COMPACT_ATOMS: atom_id res chain seq x y z
N MET A 1 -4.55 36.82 3.55
CA MET A 1 -3.40 35.88 3.46
C MET A 1 -3.04 35.20 4.78
N ALA A 2 -3.13 35.86 5.95
CA ALA A 2 -2.75 35.22 7.23
C ALA A 2 -3.62 34.02 7.64
N ALA A 3 -4.93 34.04 7.35
CA ALA A 3 -5.83 32.94 7.67
C ALA A 3 -5.52 31.63 6.90
N PHE A 4 -4.95 31.74 5.70
CA PHE A 4 -4.60 30.58 4.86
C PHE A 4 -3.30 29.91 5.32
N LYS A 5 -2.31 30.69 5.80
CA LYS A 5 -1.08 30.15 6.41
C LYS A 5 -1.33 29.51 7.77
N ALA A 6 -2.29 30.00 8.56
CA ALA A 6 -2.62 29.41 9.86
C ALA A 6 -3.20 27.99 9.74
N THR A 7 -4.04 27.71 8.74
CA THR A 7 -4.53 26.35 8.44
C THR A 7 -3.45 25.43 7.86
N LEU A 8 -2.38 25.99 7.27
CA LEU A 8 -1.26 25.19 6.75
C LEU A 8 -0.27 24.76 7.86
N GLN A 9 -0.32 25.37 9.05
CA GLN A 9 0.44 24.88 10.21
C GLN A 9 -0.12 23.53 10.71
N GLU A 10 -1.44 23.33 10.67
CA GLU A 10 -2.06 22.03 10.99
C GLU A 10 -1.63 20.93 10.01
N THR A 11 -1.43 21.28 8.73
CA THR A 11 -0.91 20.36 7.71
C THR A 11 0.40 19.72 8.13
N ARG A 12 1.29 20.46 8.81
CA ARG A 12 2.59 19.95 9.28
C ARG A 12 2.48 18.85 10.35
N GLN A 13 1.34 18.77 11.03
CA GLN A 13 1.08 17.79 12.09
C GLN A 13 0.28 16.59 11.58
N ALA A 14 -0.12 16.60 10.31
CA ALA A 14 -0.87 15.49 9.72
C ALA A 14 -0.03 14.22 9.67
N THR A 15 -0.66 13.08 9.95
CA THR A 15 -0.04 11.76 9.80
C THR A 15 -0.04 11.27 8.36
N LEU A 16 -0.98 11.77 7.55
CA LEU A 16 -1.15 11.46 6.14
C LEU A 16 -1.87 12.63 5.45
N LEU A 17 -1.38 13.02 4.28
CA LEU A 17 -2.06 13.97 3.39
C LEU A 17 -2.83 13.22 2.30
N LEU A 18 -4.02 13.70 1.99
CA LEU A 18 -4.80 13.25 0.84
C LEU A 18 -4.75 14.35 -0.22
N HIS A 19 -4.06 14.09 -1.32
CA HIS A 19 -4.03 15.01 -2.44
C HIS A 19 -5.08 14.59 -3.47
N VAL A 20 -6.22 15.27 -3.44
CA VAL A 20 -7.31 15.03 -4.40
C VAL A 20 -7.03 15.76 -5.71
N ILE A 21 -7.09 15.03 -6.81
CA ILE A 21 -6.74 15.47 -8.17
C ILE A 21 -7.89 15.11 -9.10
N ASP A 22 -8.22 15.99 -10.05
CA ASP A 22 -9.16 15.66 -11.11
C ASP A 22 -8.48 14.80 -12.18
N ALA A 23 -8.86 13.52 -12.28
CA ALA A 23 -8.26 12.56 -13.18
C ALA A 23 -8.55 12.84 -14.67
N ALA A 24 -9.61 13.58 -14.96
CA ALA A 24 -10.01 13.92 -16.32
C ALA A 24 -9.39 15.24 -16.81
N ASP A 25 -8.67 15.96 -15.95
CA ASP A 25 -7.97 17.19 -16.33
C ASP A 25 -6.69 16.88 -17.12
N VAL A 26 -6.50 17.55 -18.25
CA VAL A 26 -5.26 17.45 -19.05
C VAL A 26 -4.04 18.00 -18.32
N ARG A 27 -4.26 18.85 -17.29
CA ARG A 27 -3.23 19.50 -16.48
C ARG A 27 -2.93 18.77 -15.17
N VAL A 28 -3.31 17.50 -15.04
CA VAL A 28 -3.04 16.68 -13.84
C VAL A 28 -1.60 16.82 -13.34
N GLN A 29 -0.62 16.74 -14.24
CA GLN A 29 0.78 16.80 -13.87
C GLN A 29 1.18 18.18 -13.33
N GLU A 30 0.73 19.26 -13.98
CA GLU A 30 0.98 20.64 -13.54
C GLU A 30 0.35 20.90 -12.16
N ASN A 31 -0.85 20.40 -11.93
CA ASN A 31 -1.54 20.54 -10.65
C ASN A 31 -0.81 19.81 -9.51
N ILE A 32 -0.29 18.61 -9.78
CA ILE A 32 0.52 17.85 -8.82
C ILE A 32 1.80 18.62 -8.48
N GLU A 33 2.51 19.11 -9.50
CA GLU A 33 3.75 19.87 -9.31
C GLU A 33 3.51 21.15 -8.51
N ALA A 34 2.46 21.91 -8.83
CA ALA A 34 2.11 23.12 -8.11
C ALA A 34 1.82 22.85 -6.62
N VAL A 35 1.12 21.76 -6.29
CA VAL A 35 0.85 21.39 -4.89
C VAL A 35 2.13 20.93 -4.20
N ASN A 36 3.00 20.16 -4.87
CA ASN A 36 4.29 19.76 -4.31
C ASN A 36 5.15 20.98 -3.95
N THR A 37 5.21 22.00 -4.81
CA THR A 37 5.91 23.26 -4.49
C THR A 37 5.34 23.93 -3.25
N VAL A 38 4.01 23.99 -3.11
CA VAL A 38 3.39 24.57 -1.90
C VAL A 38 3.70 23.75 -0.65
N LEU A 39 3.73 22.41 -0.74
CA LEU A 39 4.09 21.53 0.37
C LEU A 39 5.56 21.69 0.78
N GLU A 40 6.46 21.95 -0.17
CA GLU A 40 7.85 22.30 0.12
C GLU A 40 7.96 23.64 0.85
N GLU A 41 7.26 24.69 0.38
CA GLU A 41 7.29 26.04 0.97
C GLU A 41 6.81 26.10 2.44
N ILE A 42 6.01 25.13 2.88
CA ILE A 42 5.49 25.05 4.25
C ILE A 42 6.20 23.98 5.11
N ASP A 43 7.26 23.36 4.58
CA ASP A 43 7.96 22.16 5.08
C ASP A 43 7.00 21.02 5.50
N ALA A 44 6.02 20.71 4.64
CA ALA A 44 5.12 19.56 4.79
C ALA A 44 5.42 18.44 3.77
N HIS A 45 6.45 18.60 2.93
CA HIS A 45 6.80 17.64 1.87
C HIS A 45 7.24 16.26 2.38
N GLU A 46 7.71 16.16 3.63
CA GLU A 46 8.08 14.87 4.25
C GLU A 46 6.86 14.06 4.71
N ILE A 47 5.66 14.66 4.74
CA ILE A 47 4.46 13.99 5.22
C ILE A 47 4.02 12.98 4.17
N PRO A 48 3.77 11.71 4.56
CA PRO A 48 3.25 10.72 3.64
C PRO A 48 2.00 11.23 2.95
N THR A 49 1.98 11.13 1.62
CA THR A 49 0.84 11.57 0.81
C THR A 49 0.23 10.40 0.07
N LEU A 50 -1.11 10.36 0.01
CA LEU A 50 -1.89 9.45 -0.82
C LEU A 50 -2.57 10.27 -1.91
N LEU A 51 -2.29 9.93 -3.18
CA LEU A 51 -2.95 10.59 -4.31
C LEU A 51 -4.37 10.04 -4.48
N VAL A 52 -5.34 10.91 -4.65
CA VAL A 52 -6.74 10.54 -4.89
C VAL A 52 -7.17 11.08 -6.25
N MET A 53 -7.15 10.23 -7.26
CA MET A 53 -7.57 10.55 -8.62
C MET A 53 -9.10 10.49 -8.70
N ASN A 54 -9.74 11.63 -8.49
CA ASN A 54 -11.17 11.82 -8.51
C ASN A 54 -11.69 11.96 -9.96
N LYS A 55 -13.01 11.81 -10.15
CA LYS A 55 -13.74 11.96 -11.42
C LYS A 55 -13.43 10.91 -12.49
N ILE A 56 -13.15 9.67 -12.08
CA ILE A 56 -12.96 8.57 -13.04
C ILE A 56 -14.20 8.27 -13.88
N ASP A 57 -15.39 8.74 -13.47
CA ASP A 57 -16.63 8.65 -14.25
C ASP A 57 -16.58 9.43 -15.57
N MET A 58 -15.62 10.35 -15.71
CA MET A 58 -15.36 11.10 -16.94
C MET A 58 -14.33 10.41 -17.84
N LEU A 59 -13.72 9.31 -17.39
CA LEU A 59 -12.78 8.51 -18.16
C LEU A 59 -13.52 7.33 -18.82
N GLU A 60 -13.20 7.04 -20.07
CA GLU A 60 -13.81 5.93 -20.81
C GLU A 60 -13.30 4.58 -20.28
N ASP A 61 -14.22 3.65 -20.00
CA ASP A 61 -13.96 2.28 -19.54
C ASP A 61 -12.97 2.17 -18.36
N PHE A 62 -13.08 3.09 -17.40
CA PHE A 62 -12.15 3.16 -16.27
C PHE A 62 -12.72 2.60 -14.96
N GLU A 63 -12.10 1.56 -14.45
CA GLU A 63 -12.49 0.93 -13.18
C GLU A 63 -11.74 1.50 -11.96
N PRO A 64 -12.41 1.68 -10.81
CA PRO A 64 -11.77 2.16 -9.59
C PRO A 64 -10.79 1.12 -9.03
N ARG A 65 -9.58 1.59 -8.67
CA ARG A 65 -8.48 0.73 -8.21
C ARG A 65 -7.53 1.45 -7.26
N ILE A 66 -6.62 0.69 -6.67
CA ILE A 66 -5.50 1.18 -5.86
C ILE A 66 -4.22 0.88 -6.63
N ASP A 67 -3.43 1.91 -6.93
CA ASP A 67 -2.05 1.70 -7.37
C ASP A 67 -1.14 1.64 -6.14
N ARG A 68 -0.19 0.71 -6.17
CA ARG A 68 0.73 0.41 -5.08
C ARG A 68 2.17 0.52 -5.55
N ASP A 69 3.07 0.87 -4.63
CA ASP A 69 4.52 0.86 -4.88
C ASP A 69 5.12 -0.56 -4.81
N GLU A 70 6.45 -0.64 -4.94
CA GLU A 70 7.21 -1.90 -4.90
C GLU A 70 7.12 -2.62 -3.55
N GLU A 71 6.83 -1.89 -2.46
CA GLU A 71 6.61 -2.42 -1.12
C GLU A 71 5.14 -2.78 -0.87
N ASN A 72 4.31 -2.74 -1.92
CA ASN A 72 2.88 -2.98 -1.90
C ASN A 72 2.10 -1.97 -1.02
N LYS A 73 2.65 -0.79 -0.75
CA LYS A 73 1.96 0.28 -0.03
C LYS A 73 1.06 1.07 -1.00
N PRO A 74 -0.20 1.38 -0.64
CA PRO A 74 -1.09 2.17 -1.49
C PRO A 74 -0.51 3.56 -1.75
N ILE A 75 -0.25 3.95 -2.99
CA ILE A 75 0.27 5.29 -3.33
C ILE A 75 -0.78 6.17 -4.03
N ARG A 76 -1.78 5.55 -4.65
CA ARG A 76 -2.83 6.24 -5.39
C ARG A 76 -4.14 5.46 -5.32
N VAL A 77 -5.25 6.17 -5.18
CA VAL A 77 -6.60 5.61 -5.29
C VAL A 77 -7.33 6.33 -6.40
N TRP A 78 -8.00 5.55 -7.24
CA TRP A 78 -8.84 6.05 -8.32
C TRP A 78 -10.31 5.89 -7.94
N LEU A 79 -11.06 6.99 -7.94
CA LEU A 79 -12.46 7.02 -7.52
C LEU A 79 -13.27 8.09 -8.24
N SER A 80 -14.59 8.00 -8.12
CA SER A 80 -15.50 9.10 -8.40
C SER A 80 -16.24 9.45 -7.13
N ALA A 81 -15.96 10.64 -6.60
CA ALA A 81 -16.68 11.16 -5.44
C ALA A 81 -18.15 11.47 -5.78
N GLN A 82 -18.46 11.68 -7.07
CA GLN A 82 -19.81 11.95 -7.53
C GLN A 82 -20.67 10.68 -7.55
N THR A 83 -20.14 9.58 -8.09
CA THR A 83 -20.90 8.31 -8.19
C THR A 83 -20.72 7.43 -6.96
N GLY A 84 -19.69 7.66 -6.15
CA GLY A 84 -19.29 6.81 -5.03
C GLY A 84 -18.44 5.60 -5.43
N ALA A 85 -18.17 5.41 -6.73
CA ALA A 85 -17.29 4.34 -7.19
C ALA A 85 -15.86 4.56 -6.66
N GLY A 86 -15.22 3.52 -6.12
CA GLY A 86 -13.86 3.62 -5.57
C GLY A 86 -13.76 4.10 -4.12
N ILE A 87 -14.87 4.49 -3.47
CA ILE A 87 -14.87 4.85 -2.04
C ILE A 87 -14.44 3.67 -1.13
N PRO A 88 -14.86 2.42 -1.36
CA PRO A 88 -14.34 1.29 -0.58
C PRO A 88 -12.82 1.14 -0.69
N GLN A 89 -12.26 1.33 -1.88
CA GLN A 89 -10.81 1.31 -2.15
C GLN A 89 -10.09 2.44 -1.41
N LEU A 90 -10.70 3.62 -1.30
CA LEU A 90 -10.15 4.71 -0.50
C LEU A 90 -10.06 4.33 0.98
N PHE A 91 -11.14 3.80 1.56
CA PHE A 91 -11.13 3.35 2.96
C PHE A 91 -10.14 2.23 3.20
N GLN A 92 -10.00 1.28 2.26
CA GLN A 92 -8.97 0.25 2.32
C GLN A 92 -7.58 0.88 2.36
N ALA A 93 -7.25 1.77 1.43
CA ALA A 93 -5.94 2.43 1.37
C ALA A 93 -5.64 3.24 2.64
N LEU A 94 -6.64 3.97 3.16
CA LEU A 94 -6.51 4.71 4.41
C LEU A 94 -6.28 3.79 5.61
N THR A 95 -7.02 2.68 5.69
CA THR A 95 -6.84 1.68 6.74
C THR A 95 -5.42 1.15 6.71
N GLU A 96 -4.90 0.77 5.54
CA GLU A 96 -3.53 0.27 5.40
C GLU A 96 -2.45 1.33 5.69
N ARG A 97 -2.70 2.60 5.36
CA ARG A 97 -1.75 3.70 5.61
C ARG A 97 -1.72 4.16 7.07
N LEU A 98 -2.85 4.07 7.77
CA LEU A 98 -3.03 4.59 9.13
C LEU A 98 -2.99 3.49 10.20
N SER A 99 -3.25 2.24 9.83
CA SER A 99 -2.92 1.10 10.68
C SER A 99 -1.41 0.98 10.67
N GLY A 100 -0.75 1.65 11.63
CA GLY A 100 0.68 1.42 11.89
C GLY A 100 0.96 -0.08 12.02
N GLU A 101 2.23 -0.49 11.88
CA GLU A 101 2.66 -1.90 11.92
C GLU A 101 1.79 -2.73 12.89
N VAL A 102 0.82 -3.45 12.34
CA VAL A 102 -0.04 -4.31 13.15
C VAL A 102 0.84 -5.48 13.54
N ALA A 103 1.55 -5.33 14.65
CA ALA A 103 2.24 -6.43 15.28
C ALA A 103 1.16 -7.42 15.73
N GLN A 104 0.91 -8.44 14.92
CA GLN A 104 0.13 -9.60 15.33
C GLN A 104 0.91 -10.33 16.44
N GLN A 105 0.75 -9.88 17.69
CA GLN A 105 1.21 -10.63 18.85
C GLN A 105 0.17 -11.69 19.18
N TYR A 106 0.44 -12.92 18.75
CA TYR A 106 -0.28 -14.08 19.27
C TYR A 106 0.19 -14.36 20.71
N ILE A 107 -0.65 -14.03 21.69
CA ILE A 107 -0.44 -14.50 23.07
C ILE A 107 -1.01 -15.92 23.15
N ALA A 108 -0.13 -16.92 23.02
CA ALA A 108 -0.50 -18.29 23.38
C ALA A 108 -0.55 -18.41 24.91
N SER A 109 -1.74 -18.50 25.48
CA SER A 109 -1.89 -18.88 26.90
C SER A 109 -1.59 -20.37 27.04
N ALA A 110 -0.43 -20.70 27.62
CA ALA A 110 -0.14 -22.08 28.01
C ALA A 110 -1.02 -22.48 29.19
N THR A 111 -2.15 -23.13 28.93
CA THR A 111 -2.79 -23.96 29.96
C THR A 111 -1.82 -25.09 30.30
N ALA A 112 -1.36 -25.10 31.55
CA ALA A 112 -0.35 -25.99 32.07
C ALA A 112 -0.64 -27.47 31.73
N GLY A 113 0.27 -28.08 30.95
CA GLY A 113 0.14 -29.47 30.57
C GLY A 113 1.34 -29.99 29.77
N ARG A 114 2.48 -30.15 30.47
CA ARG A 114 3.65 -30.95 30.08
C ARG A 114 4.41 -30.54 28.79
N ALA A 115 5.62 -30.04 29.02
CA ALA A 115 6.83 -30.14 28.21
C ALA A 115 6.69 -30.51 26.73
N SER A 116 7.04 -29.57 25.83
CA SER A 116 8.24 -29.62 24.97
C SER A 116 8.15 -28.55 23.87
N GLU A 117 9.10 -27.61 23.89
CA GLU A 117 9.86 -27.17 22.72
C GLU A 117 9.20 -26.35 21.57
N LYS A 118 9.75 -25.12 21.40
CA LYS A 118 9.83 -24.25 20.21
C LYS A 118 8.54 -23.71 19.58
N SER A 119 8.40 -22.38 19.54
CA SER A 119 7.59 -21.66 18.55
C SER A 119 8.09 -20.21 18.45
N PHE A 120 9.12 -19.97 17.60
CA PHE A 120 9.04 -19.35 16.27
C PHE A 120 8.46 -17.92 16.27
N LEU A 121 9.37 -16.94 16.30
CA LEU A 121 9.12 -15.61 15.74
C LEU A 121 9.19 -15.76 14.21
N SER A 122 8.11 -15.46 13.49
CA SER A 122 8.21 -15.11 12.08
C SER A 122 7.77 -13.66 11.90
N ALA A 123 8.73 -12.77 11.73
CA ALA A 123 8.51 -11.55 10.97
C ALA A 123 8.11 -11.98 9.55
N SER A 124 7.06 -11.37 9.00
CA SER A 124 6.55 -11.69 7.66
C SER A 124 7.52 -11.19 6.60
N GLY A 125 8.62 -11.92 6.42
CA GLY A 125 9.49 -11.86 5.26
C GLY A 125 8.94 -12.79 4.19
N ASN A 126 8.60 -12.19 3.06
CA ASN A 126 8.27 -12.77 1.76
C ASN A 126 8.71 -14.25 1.59
N ARG A 127 7.76 -15.20 1.49
CA ARG A 127 8.08 -16.60 1.16
C ARG A 127 7.64 -16.94 -0.27
N LYS A 128 8.59 -16.78 -1.20
CA LYS A 128 8.64 -17.62 -2.41
C LYS A 128 8.73 -19.08 -1.97
N ARG A 129 7.75 -19.90 -2.38
CA ARG A 129 7.87 -21.36 -2.32
C ARG A 129 8.86 -21.80 -3.39
N VAL A 130 9.99 -22.34 -2.97
CA VAL A 130 10.84 -23.23 -3.77
C VAL A 130 10.61 -24.61 -3.18
N ASP A 131 9.84 -25.46 -3.85
CA ASP A 131 9.73 -26.88 -3.50
C ASP A 131 10.98 -27.58 -4.02
N GLY A 132 11.75 -28.15 -3.08
CA GLY A 132 12.92 -28.94 -3.37
C GLY A 132 13.04 -30.12 -2.39
N GLY A 133 13.02 -31.33 -2.95
CA GLY A 133 13.61 -32.53 -2.35
C GLY A 133 12.62 -33.71 -2.22
N GLY A 134 12.92 -34.91 -2.71
CA GLY A 134 14.13 -35.44 -3.33
C GLY A 134 14.15 -36.97 -3.29
N ARG A 135 15.09 -37.59 -4.02
CA ARG A 135 16.00 -38.68 -3.58
C ARG A 135 16.59 -39.41 -4.79
N GLN A 136 17.91 -39.48 -4.80
CA GLN A 136 18.73 -40.36 -5.64
C GLN A 136 18.48 -41.84 -5.32
N ARG A 137 18.50 -42.67 -6.36
CA ARG A 137 19.26 -43.93 -6.38
C ARG A 137 19.90 -44.14 -7.75
N LYS A 138 21.19 -44.44 -7.76
CA LYS A 138 21.97 -44.88 -8.92
C LYS A 138 21.66 -46.33 -9.25
N SER A 139 21.60 -46.67 -10.53
CA SER A 139 22.24 -47.87 -11.10
C SER A 139 22.23 -47.79 -12.62
N ALA A 140 23.37 -48.14 -13.22
CA ALA A 140 23.66 -48.12 -14.65
C ALA A 140 22.92 -49.19 -15.46
N SER A 141 22.79 -48.96 -16.77
CA SER A 141 23.13 -49.91 -17.86
C SER A 141 22.24 -49.73 -19.10
N SER A 142 22.84 -49.19 -20.17
CA SER A 142 22.94 -49.74 -21.55
C SER A 142 21.71 -50.32 -22.30
N TYR A 143 21.72 -50.10 -23.63
CA TYR A 143 20.88 -50.60 -24.74
C TYR A 143 19.60 -49.78 -25.02
N ALA A 144 19.50 -49.02 -26.12
CA ALA A 144 19.45 -49.40 -27.55
C ALA A 144 18.05 -49.84 -28.02
N ASP A 145 17.65 -49.22 -29.13
CA ASP A 145 16.73 -49.68 -30.18
C ASP A 145 15.29 -49.11 -30.21
N ARG A 146 15.02 -48.48 -31.37
CA ARG A 146 13.77 -48.15 -32.09
C ARG A 146 13.06 -46.83 -31.83
#